data_AF-A0A6G1C0D6-F1
#
_entry.id   AF-A0A6G1C0D6-F1
#
_cell.length_a   1.000
_cell.length_b   1.000
_cell.length_c   1.000
_cell.angle_alpha   90.00
_cell.angle_beta   90.00
_cell.angle_gamma   90.00
#
_symmetry.space_group_name_H-M   'P 1'
#
loop_
_entity.id
_entity.type
_entity.pdbx_description
1 polymer ?
#
loop_
_entity_poly.entity_id
_entity_poly.type
_entity_poly.pdbx_seq_one_letter_code
_entity_poly.pdbx_strand_id
1 'polypeptide(L)'
;MAYFNSHDTSMRALERVSEEACKKACLDDCACMAAQFAYGFDHNDGFCYLQSEVLSLETMQPEIFHYNSTMHIKIVQGRSPRRLF
;
A
#
# COMPACT_ATOMS: atom_id res chain seq x y z
N MET A 1 7.77 -16.87 7.72
CA MET A 1 7.43 -16.89 6.28
C MET A 1 5.93 -16.73 6.18
N ALA A 2 5.46 -15.55 5.78
CA ALA A 2 4.05 -15.37 5.44
C ALA A 2 3.95 -15.30 3.91
N TYR A 3 3.02 -16.06 3.34
CA TYR A 3 2.77 -16.14 1.90
C TYR A 3 1.95 -14.95 1.38
N PHE A 4 1.47 -14.09 2.28
CA PHE A 4 0.65 -12.93 2.02
C PHE A 4 1.25 -11.73 2.74
N ASN A 5 1.27 -10.57 2.09
CA ASN A 5 1.64 -9.32 2.75
C ASN A 5 0.59 -8.97 3.79
N SER A 6 0.83 -9.41 5.03
CA SER A 6 0.10 -8.97 6.21
C SER A 6 0.67 -7.65 6.71
N HIS A 7 -0.01 -7.01 7.66
CA HIS A 7 0.58 -5.88 8.40
C HIS A 7 1.91 -6.25 9.09
N ASP A 8 2.09 -7.51 9.49
CA ASP A 8 3.27 -8.02 10.23
C ASP A 8 4.51 -8.14 9.35
N THR A 9 4.33 -8.26 8.02
CA THR A 9 5.44 -8.34 7.07
C THR A 9 5.84 -6.98 6.51
N SER A 10 5.19 -5.92 6.97
CA SER A 10 5.49 -4.57 6.50
C SER A 10 6.92 -4.17 6.85
N MET A 11 7.60 -3.54 5.89
CA MET A 11 8.93 -2.96 6.14
C MET A 11 8.84 -1.73 7.07
N ARG A 12 7.68 -1.07 7.06
CA ARG A 12 7.42 0.13 7.84
C ARG A 12 5.91 0.33 8.02
N ALA A 13 5.51 0.74 9.22
CA ALA A 13 4.16 1.19 9.53
C ALA A 13 4.13 2.71 9.81
N LEU A 14 3.06 3.37 9.38
CA LEU A 14 2.74 4.75 9.73
C LEU A 14 1.31 4.77 10.29
N GLU A 15 1.09 5.56 11.33
CA GLU A 15 -0.19 5.67 12.01
C GLU A 15 -0.76 7.07 11.84
N ARG A 16 -2.09 7.18 11.89
CA ARG A 16 -2.81 8.47 11.84
C ARG A 16 -2.48 9.27 10.58
N VAL A 17 -2.40 8.56 9.46
CA VAL A 17 -2.09 9.11 8.13
C VAL A 17 -3.28 8.97 7.20
N SER A 18 -3.35 9.81 6.17
CA SER A 18 -4.28 9.65 5.06
C SER A 18 -3.76 8.65 4.02
N GLU A 19 -4.65 8.21 3.12
CA GLU A 19 -4.29 7.33 2.02
C GLU A 19 -3.24 7.98 1.07
N GLU A 20 -3.33 9.29 0.85
CA GLU A 20 -2.40 10.05 0.01
C GLU A 20 -1.01 10.14 0.65
N ALA A 21 -0.96 10.37 1.97
CA ALA A 21 0.30 10.35 2.70
C ALA A 21 0.95 8.97 2.66
N CYS A 22 0.14 7.90 2.74
CA CYS A 22 0.59 6.52 2.59
C CYS A 22 1.21 6.24 1.20
N LYS A 23 0.51 6.63 0.12
CA LYS A 23 1.03 6.54 -1.26
C LYS A 23 2.34 7.32 -1.42
N LYS A 24 2.38 8.56 -0.92
CA LYS A 24 3.56 9.41 -0.99
C LYS A 24 4.76 8.79 -0.28
N ALA A 25 4.56 8.24 0.92
CA ALA A 25 5.64 7.58 1.67
C ALA A 25 6.25 6.41 0.88
N CYS A 26 5.42 5.61 0.20
CA CYS A 26 5.93 4.53 -0.65
C CYS A 26 6.64 5.04 -1.92
N LEU A 27 6.17 6.13 -2.51
CA LEU A 27 6.84 6.74 -3.66
C LEU A 27 8.23 7.27 -3.28
N ASP A 28 8.34 7.87 -2.10
CA ASP A 28 9.57 8.47 -1.57
C ASP A 28 10.58 7.42 -1.05
N ASP A 29 10.16 6.17 -0.83
CA ASP A 29 11.02 5.05 -0.42
C ASP A 29 11.37 4.13 -1.61
N CYS A 30 12.66 3.97 -1.90
CA CYS A 30 13.14 3.16 -3.02
C CYS A 30 12.92 1.65 -2.83
N ALA A 31 12.82 1.17 -1.59
CA ALA A 31 12.58 -0.24 -1.31
C ALA A 31 11.08 -0.58 -1.33
N CYS A 32 10.20 0.43 -1.24
CA CYS A 32 8.76 0.19 -1.23
C CYS A 32 8.24 -0.21 -2.61
N MET A 33 7.52 -1.33 -2.66
CA MET A 33 6.84 -1.86 -3.85
C MET A 33 5.31 -1.72 -3.76
N ALA A 34 4.75 -1.66 -2.56
CA ALA A 34 3.32 -1.38 -2.36
C ALA A 34 3.02 -0.72 -1.01
N ALA A 35 1.88 -0.04 -0.95
CA ALA A 35 1.36 0.58 0.26
C ALA A 35 -0.04 0.05 0.55
N GLN A 36 -0.18 -0.66 1.67
CA GLN A 36 -1.48 -1.04 2.20
C GLN A 36 -1.97 0.08 3.11
N PHE A 37 -3.18 0.57 2.88
CA PHE A 37 -3.85 1.52 3.74
C PHE A 37 -5.06 0.84 4.38
N ALA A 38 -5.19 0.92 5.70
CA ALA A 38 -6.31 0.36 6.44
C ALA A 38 -6.88 1.41 7.39
N TYR A 39 -8.19 1.53 7.46
CA TYR A 39 -8.87 2.52 8.29
C TYR A 39 -10.21 1.98 8.82
N GLY A 40 -10.62 2.49 9.98
CA GLY A 40 -11.92 2.22 10.57
C GLY A 40 -12.99 3.17 10.01
N PHE A 41 -13.45 4.09 10.86
CA PHE A 41 -14.46 5.09 10.49
C PHE A 41 -13.89 6.37 9.86
N ASP A 42 -12.69 6.79 10.28
CA ASP A 42 -12.06 8.03 9.83
C ASP A 42 -10.90 7.72 8.86
N HIS A 43 -11.00 8.21 7.63
CA HIS A 43 -9.96 8.08 6.60
C HIS A 43 -8.68 8.86 6.90
N ASN A 44 -8.71 9.81 7.85
CA ASN A 44 -7.52 10.54 8.29
C ASN A 44 -6.79 9.91 9.48
N ASP A 45 -7.41 8.92 10.14
CA ASP A 45 -6.82 8.18 11.27
C ASP A 45 -6.47 6.74 10.85
N GLY A 46 -5.93 6.58 9.63
CA GLY A 46 -5.60 5.29 9.05
C GLY A 46 -4.21 4.79 9.44
N PHE A 47 -4.04 3.48 9.29
CA PHE A 47 -2.77 2.76 9.37
C PHE A 47 -2.26 2.48 7.96
N CYS A 48 -0.98 2.77 7.72
CA CYS A 48 -0.31 2.53 6.46
C CYS A 48 0.82 1.52 6.67
N TYR A 49 0.84 0.46 5.87
CA TYR A 49 1.85 -0.59 5.90
C TYR A 49 2.58 -0.62 4.56
N LEU A 50 3.84 -0.18 4.56
CA LEU A 50 4.69 -0.22 3.38
C LEU A 50 5.25 -1.63 3.21
N GLN A 51 5.22 -2.15 1.99
CA GLN A 51 5.65 -3.49 1.66
C GLN A 51 6.85 -3.40 0.71
N SER A 52 7.95 -4.09 1.07
CA SER A 52 9.17 -4.15 0.25
C SER A 52 9.12 -5.21 -0.85
N GLU A 53 8.13 -6.08 -0.80
CA GLU A 53 7.89 -7.15 -1.78
C GLU A 53 6.38 -7.31 -1.95
N VAL A 54 5.91 -7.83 -3.08
CA VAL A 54 4.50 -8.22 -3.30
C VAL A 54 4.45 -9.58 -3.95
N LEU A 55 4.12 -10.61 -3.16
CA LEU A 55 4.05 -12.00 -3.62
C LEU A 55 2.66 -12.38 -4.12
N SER A 56 1.63 -11.95 -3.40
CA SER A 56 0.23 -12.31 -3.64
C SER A 56 -0.69 -11.17 -3.17
N LEU A 57 -1.88 -11.11 -3.75
CA LEU A 57 -2.92 -10.12 -3.45
C LEU A 57 -4.24 -10.84 -3.25
N GLU A 58 -4.89 -10.56 -2.13
CA GLU A 58 -6.25 -11.03 -1.86
C GLU A 58 -7.16 -9.84 -1.56
N THR A 59 -8.40 -9.96 -2.01
CA THR A 59 -9.44 -8.99 -1.66
C THR A 59 -9.87 -9.21 -0.22
N MET A 60 -9.70 -8.18 0.61
CA MET A 60 -10.21 -8.18 1.98
C MET A 60 -11.74 -8.16 1.97
N GLN A 61 -12.36 -8.94 2.88
CA GLN A 61 -13.82 -9.00 3.08
C GLN A 61 -14.21 -8.09 4.26
N PRO A 62 -14.71 -6.85 4.02
CA PRO A 62 -14.99 -5.89 5.09
C PRO A 62 -16.00 -6.40 6.12
N GLU A 63 -16.90 -7.30 5.71
CA GLU A 63 -17.95 -7.88 6.55
C GLU A 63 -17.38 -8.75 7.68
N ILE A 64 -16.19 -9.33 7.47
CA ILE A 64 -15.50 -10.19 8.43
C ILE A 64 -14.58 -9.38 9.33
N PHE A 65 -13.87 -8.42 8.75
CA PHE A 65 -12.76 -7.73 9.41
C PHE A 65 -13.15 -6.39 10.06
N HIS A 66 -14.33 -5.84 9.74
CA HIS A 66 -14.86 -4.59 10.32
C HIS A 66 -13.96 -3.35 10.12
N TYR A 67 -13.05 -3.38 9.15
CA TYR A 67 -12.29 -2.21 8.69
C TYR A 67 -12.26 -2.20 7.16
N ASN A 68 -11.93 -1.05 6.58
CA ASN A 68 -11.72 -0.91 5.15
C ASN A 68 -10.22 -0.90 4.84
N SER A 69 -9.83 -1.53 3.74
CA SER A 69 -8.44 -1.51 3.29
C SER A 69 -8.33 -1.36 1.78
N THR A 70 -7.31 -0.61 1.35
CA THR A 70 -6.89 -0.50 -0.03
C THR A 70 -5.41 -0.88 -0.14
N MET A 71 -5.03 -1.45 -1.29
CA MET A 71 -3.65 -1.81 -1.59
C MET A 71 -3.22 -1.09 -2.86
N HIS A 72 -2.14 -0.32 -2.79
CA HIS A 72 -1.59 0.46 -3.90
C HIS A 72 -0.25 -0.13 -4.33
N ILE A 73 -0.17 -0.64 -5.55
CA ILE A 73 1.07 -1.19 -6.11
C ILE A 73 1.85 -0.08 -6.81
N LYS A 74 3.13 0.07 -6.47
CA LYS A 74 4.04 1.01 -7.12
C LYS A 74 4.44 0.45 -8.47
N ILE A 75 3.88 1.04 -9.53
CA ILE A 75 4.24 0.70 -10.91
C ILE A 75 5.25 1.71 -11.46
N VAL A 76 6.14 1.25 -12.32
CA VAL A 76 6.96 2.17 -13.12
C VAL A 76 6.06 2.88 -14.11
N GLN A 77 6.09 4.21 -14.11
CA GLN A 77 5.47 4.99 -15.17
C GLN A 77 6.32 4.75 -16.42
N GLY A 78 5.86 3.84 -17.30
CA GLY A 78 6.55 3.59 -18.56
C GLY A 78 6.80 4.94 -19.25
N ARG A 79 8.02 5.17 -19.75
CA ARG A 79 8.25 6.28 -20.67
C ARG A 79 7.17 6.18 -21.74
N SER A 80 6.29 7.18 -21.83
CA SER A 80 5.47 7.39 -23.03
C SER A 80 6.37 7.10 -24.23
N PRO A 81 5.94 6.25 -25.20
CA PRO A 81 6.80 5.87 -26.31
C PRO A 81 7.36 7.17 -26.87
N ARG A 82 8.69 7.34 -26.73
CA ARG A 82 9.38 8.46 -27.34
C ARG A 82 9.01 8.37 -28.81
N ARG A 83 8.15 9.27 -29.30
CA ARG A 83 7.94 9.44 -30.73
C ARG A 83 9.31 9.83 -31.26
N LEU A 84 10.02 8.85 -31.80
CA LEU A 84 11.17 9.07 -32.63
C LEU A 84 10.61 9.70 -33.91
N PHE A 85 10.71 11.03 -33.99
CA PHE A 85 10.75 11.74 -35.25
C PHE A 85 12.22 11.97 -35.61
#